data_AF-A0A9P6E394-F1
#
_entry.id   AF-A0A9P6E394-F1
#
_cell.length_a   1.000
_cell.length_b   1.000
_cell.length_c   1.000
_cell.angle_alpha   90.00
_cell.angle_beta   90.00
_cell.angle_gamma   90.00
#
_symmetry.space_group_name_H-M   'P 1'
#
loop_
_entity.id
_entity.type
_entity.pdbx_description
1 polymer ?
#
loop_
_entity_poly.entity_id
_entity_poly.type
_entity_poly.pdbx_seq_one_letter_code
_entity_poly.pdbx_strand_id
1 'polypeptide(L)' 'LEYSTANHCTLIAMRCAKIARPINTILDDEYQAEVEMLHPGITVPHPSTVAGDLVNLYTDLSLTVFSYFSV' A
#
# COMPACT_ATOMS: atom_id res chain seq x y z
N LEU A 1 -12.62 -10.32 -5.74
CA LEU A 1 -11.50 -10.75 -4.88
C LEU A 1 -12.03 -10.75 -3.47
N GLU A 2 -11.90 -11.85 -2.74
CA GLU A 2 -12.16 -11.85 -1.30
C GLU A 2 -11.22 -10.87 -0.59
N TYR A 3 -11.70 -10.25 0.48
CA TYR A 3 -10.87 -9.35 1.27
C TYR A 3 -9.69 -10.13 1.89
N SER A 4 -8.51 -9.52 1.85
CA SER A 4 -7.32 -9.97 2.57
C SER A 4 -6.51 -8.76 2.99
N THR A 5 -6.07 -8.72 4.25
CA THR A 5 -5.24 -7.63 4.79
C THR A 5 -3.96 -7.43 3.95
N ALA A 6 -3.34 -8.50 3.47
CA ALA A 6 -2.14 -8.42 2.63
C ALA A 6 -2.42 -7.76 1.27
N ASN A 7 -3.56 -8.07 0.66
CA ASN A 7 -3.98 -7.45 -0.60
C ASN A 7 -4.33 -5.97 -0.38
N HIS A 8 -4.97 -5.66 0.74
CA HIS A 8 -5.28 -4.29 1.13
C HIS A 8 -4.02 -3.46 1.34
N CYS A 9 -3.02 -3.97 2.10
CA CYS A 9 -1.70 -3.36 2.24
C CYS A 9 -1.07 -3.06 0.87
N THR A 10 -1.02 -4.08 0.01
CA THR A 10 -0.41 -3.97 -1.33
C THR A 10 -1.09 -2.88 -2.16
N LEU A 11 -2.43 -2.81 -2.15
CA LEU A 11 -3.18 -1.79 -2.88
C LEU A 11 -2.90 -0.38 -2.35
N ILE A 12 -2.76 -0.22 -1.04
CA ILE A 12 -2.40 1.07 -0.44
C ILE A 12 -0.96 1.45 -0.83
N ALA A 13 0.01 0.54 -0.71
CA ALA A 13 1.39 0.79 -1.10
C ALA A 13 1.49 1.21 -2.58
N MET A 14 0.76 0.52 -3.47
CA MET A 14 0.66 0.87 -4.89
C MET A 14 0.05 2.26 -5.11
N ARG A 15 -1.00 2.62 -4.35
CA ARG A 15 -1.58 3.98 -4.40
C ARG A 15 -0.55 5.03 -3.96
N CYS A 16 0.13 4.80 -2.84
CA CYS A 16 1.21 5.69 -2.35
C CYS A 16 2.29 5.89 -3.42
N ALA A 17 2.76 4.81 -4.05
CA ALA A 17 3.76 4.88 -5.12
C ALA A 17 3.26 5.64 -6.37
N LYS A 18 2.01 5.42 -6.79
CA LYS A 18 1.47 5.96 -8.05
C LYS A 18 1.11 7.45 -7.99
N ILE A 19 0.53 7.91 -6.87
CA ILE A 19 0.03 9.28 -6.72
C ILE A 19 0.81 10.08 -5.67
N ALA A 20 1.97 9.59 -5.23
CA ALA A 20 2.79 10.19 -4.19
C ALA A 20 2.01 10.51 -2.90
N ARG A 21 1.02 9.68 -2.57
CA ARG A 21 0.16 9.90 -1.41
C ARG A 21 0.89 9.49 -0.12
N PRO A 22 0.85 10.29 0.96
CA PRO A 22 1.44 9.92 2.24
C PRO A 22 0.79 8.65 2.81
N ILE A 23 1.59 7.76 3.40
CA ILE A 23 1.10 6.53 4.03
C ILE A 23 0.16 6.84 5.20
N ASN A 24 0.33 7.98 5.87
CA ASN A 24 -0.51 8.36 7.00
C ASN A 24 -1.99 8.57 6.64
N THR A 25 -2.36 8.64 5.35
CA THR A 25 -3.79 8.70 4.96
C THR A 25 -4.58 7.46 5.37
N ILE A 26 -3.91 6.37 5.77
CA ILE A 26 -4.57 5.18 6.31
C ILE A 26 -5.15 5.43 7.72
N LEU A 27 -4.58 6.40 8.44
CA LEU A 27 -5.01 6.83 9.77
C LEU A 27 -6.08 7.92 9.72
N ASP A 28 -6.45 8.37 8.53
CA ASP A 28 -7.46 9.40 8.30
C ASP A 28 -8.85 8.85 8.64
N ASP A 29 -9.64 9.62 9.38
CA ASP A 29 -10.95 9.17 9.88
C ASP A 29 -11.91 8.87 8.71
N GLU A 30 -11.85 9.68 7.64
CA GLU A 30 -12.64 9.49 6.43
C GLU A 30 -12.24 8.21 5.67
N TYR A 31 -10.95 7.89 5.63
CA TYR A 31 -10.48 6.63 5.04
C TYR A 31 -10.96 5.42 5.84
N GLN A 32 -10.88 5.48 7.17
CA GLN A 32 -11.37 4.41 8.04
C GLN A 32 -12.88 4.23 7.92
N ALA A 33 -13.63 5.34 7.85
CA ALA A 33 -15.07 5.31 7.61
C ALA A 33 -15.40 4.69 6.24
N GLU A 34 -14.65 4.99 5.18
CA GLU A 34 -14.80 4.35 3.87
C GLU A 34 -14.58 2.84 3.94
N VAL A 35 -13.52 2.40 4.62
CA VAL A 35 -13.23 0.97 4.80
C VAL A 35 -14.34 0.28 5.58
N GLU A 36 -14.82 0.87 6.67
CA GLU A 36 -15.91 0.31 7.49
C GLU A 36 -17.23 0.22 6.71
N MET A 37 -17.55 1.22 5.88
CA MET A 37 -18.74 1.19 5.02
C MET A 37 -18.70 0.05 3.98
N LEU A 38 -17.52 -0.25 3.45
CA LEU A 38 -17.35 -1.27 2.40
C LEU A 38 -17.13 -2.67 2.98
N HIS A 39 -16.43 -2.78 4.11
CA HIS A 39 -16.07 -4.03 4.77
C HIS A 39 -16.12 -3.87 6.30
N PRO A 40 -17.31 -4.01 6.92
CA PRO A 40 -17.50 -3.79 8.34
C PRO A 40 -16.66 -4.72 9.22
N GLY A 41 -16.10 -4.18 10.30
CA GLY A 41 -15.34 -4.95 11.30
C GLY A 41 -13.95 -5.39 10.84
N ILE A 42 -13.46 -4.86 9.73
CA ILE A 42 -12.12 -5.15 9.21
C ILE A 42 -11.09 -4.21 9.82
N THR A 43 -9.98 -4.77 10.29
CA THR A 43 -8.84 -3.99 10.77
C THR A 43 -8.03 -3.45 9.60
N VAL A 44 -7.95 -2.12 9.51
CA VAL A 44 -7.09 -1.42 8.55
C VAL A 44 -5.62 -1.72 8.85
N PRO A 45 -4.78 -1.96 7.83
CA PRO A 45 -3.37 -2.25 8.05
C PRO A 45 -2.61 -1.08 8.67
N HIS A 46 -1.61 -1.40 9.50
CA HIS A 46 -0.80 -0.39 10.15
C HIS A 46 0.12 0.32 9.14
N PRO A 47 0.32 1.66 9.24
CA PRO A 47 1.17 2.42 8.34
C PRO A 47 2.59 1.87 8.19
N SER A 48 3.18 1.34 9.27
CA SER A 48 4.54 0.77 9.22
C SER A 48 4.62 -0.46 8.31
N THR A 49 3.56 -1.27 8.26
CA THR A 49 3.48 -2.44 7.38
C THR A 49 3.47 -2.00 5.93
N VAL A 50 2.62 -1.02 5.60
CA VAL A 50 2.54 -0.44 4.25
C VAL A 50 3.86 0.25 3.85
N ALA A 51 4.55 0.89 4.80
CA ALA A 51 5.87 1.48 4.54
C ALA A 51 6.92 0.42 4.20
N GLY A 52 6.95 -0.70 4.93
CA GLY A 52 7.81 -1.82 4.62
C GLY A 52 7.54 -2.39 3.22
N ASP A 53 6.27 -2.61 2.90
CA ASP A 53 5.85 -3.09 1.58
C ASP A 53 6.26 -2.12 0.45
N LEU A 54 6.12 -0.81 0.69
CA LEU A 54 6.52 0.22 -0.27
C LEU A 54 8.04 0.23 -0.51
N VAL A 55 8.85 0.08 0.55
CA VAL A 55 10.32 -0.01 0.43
C VAL A 55 10.72 -1.23 -0.37
N ASN A 56 10.11 -2.39 -0.10
CA ASN A 56 10.37 -3.61 -0.86
C ASN A 56 10.01 -3.42 -2.34
N LEU A 57 8.86 -2.80 -2.61
CA LEU A 57 8.39 -2.54 -3.97
C LEU A 57 9.36 -1.64 -4.75
N TYR A 58 9.86 -0.56 -4.13
CA TYR A 58 10.87 0.28 -4.77
C TYR A 58 12.21 -0.44 -4.95
N THR A 59 12.62 -1.27 -3.99
CA THR A 59 13.86 -2.05 -4.06
C THR A 59 13.84 -3.02 -5.23
N ASP A 60 12.79 -3.84 -5.33
CA ASP A 60 12.65 -4.84 -6.40
C ASP A 60 12.50 -4.17 -7.78
N LEU A 61 11.75 -3.07 -7.85
CA LEU A 61 11.62 -2.31 -9.08
C LEU A 61 12.95 -1.67 -9.50
N SER A 62 13.75 -1.18 -8.55
CA SER A 62 15.07 -0.61 -8.84
C SER A 62 16.02 -1.62 -9.49
N LEU A 63 15.97 -2.88 -9.07
CA LEU A 63 16.73 -3.98 -9.69
C LEU A 63 16.30 -4.20 -11.14
N THR A 64 14.98 -4.16 -11.39
CA THR A 64 14.41 -4.29 -12.74
C THR A 64 14.86 -3.16 -13.65
N VAL A 65 14.80 -1.92 -13.15
CA VAL A 65 15.25 -0.72 -13.89
C VAL A 65 16.75 -0.78 -14.16
N PHE A 66 17.56 -1.14 -13.17
CA PHE A 66 19.01 -1.31 -13.34
C PHE A 66 19.34 -2.35 -14.41
N SER A 67 18.65 -3.49 -14.38
CA SER A 67 18.83 -4.54 -15.39
C SER A 67 18.49 -4.06 -16.79
N TYR A 68 17.46 -3.23 -16.96
CA TYR A 68 17.09 -2.67 -18.27
C TYR A 68 18.19 -1.79 -18.86
N PHE A 69 18.86 -0.98 -18.04
CA PHE A 69 19.94 -0.09 -18.48
C PHE A 69 21.32 -0.77 -18.57
N SER A 70 21.46 -2.00 -18.06
CA SER A 70 22.71 -2.76 -18.08
C SER A 70 22.86 -3.66 -19.31
N VAL A 71 21.85 -3.70 -20.20
CA VAL A 71 21.84 -4.36 -21.51
C VAL A 71 22.31 -3.38 -22.58
#